data_AF-A0A7J2YSK6-F1
#
_entry.id   AF-A0A7J2YSK6-F1
#
_cell.length_a   1.000
_cell.length_b   1.000
_cell.length_c   1.000
_cell.angle_alpha   90.00
_cell.angle_beta   90.00
_cell.angle_gamma   90.00
#
_symmetry.space_group_name_H-M   'P 1'
#
loop_
_entity.id
_entity.type
_entity.pdbx_description
1 polymer ?
#
loop_
_entity_poly.entity_id
_entity_poly.type
_entity_poly.pdbx_seq_one_letter_code
_entity_poly.pdbx_strand_id
1 'polypeptide(L)' 'MVNIVEDWDVIEEYAGEKMGFYQQLDNDGKIEIKVQTGKVGYLKEFESDSDKLLTRILDFCRRHRYIQICENVHDDQFFK' A
#
# COMPACT_ATOMS: atom_id res chain seq x y z
N MET A 1 8.08 9.87 -10.53
CA MET A 1 7.57 8.76 -11.37
C MET A 1 7.76 7.49 -10.59
N VAL A 2 6.64 6.98 -10.08
CA VAL A 2 6.55 5.77 -9.28
C VAL A 2 6.13 4.64 -10.21
N ASN A 3 6.80 3.50 -10.11
CA ASN A 3 6.43 2.30 -10.85
C ASN A 3 5.41 1.51 -10.01
N ILE A 4 4.15 1.50 -10.45
CA ILE A 4 3.11 0.70 -9.78
C ILE A 4 3.26 -0.75 -10.23
N VAL A 5 3.45 -1.66 -9.28
CA VAL A 5 3.61 -3.09 -9.51
C VAL A 5 2.37 -3.85 -9.05
N GLU A 6 2.05 -4.94 -9.74
CA GLU A 6 0.89 -5.79 -9.40
C GLU A 6 1.24 -6.89 -8.38
N ASP A 7 2.53 -7.24 -8.29
CA ASP A 7 3.04 -8.27 -7.38
C ASP A 7 3.56 -7.62 -6.09
N TRP A 8 2.96 -8.03 -4.97
CA TRP A 8 3.36 -7.53 -3.66
C TRP A 8 4.76 -7.98 -3.25
N ASP A 9 5.21 -9.16 -3.70
CA ASP A 9 6.52 -9.68 -3.34
C ASP A 9 7.64 -8.73 -3.80
N VAL A 10 7.43 -8.02 -4.91
CA VAL A 10 8.34 -6.98 -5.42
C VAL A 10 8.47 -5.80 -4.45
N ILE A 11 7.41 -5.42 -3.74
CA ILE A 11 7.46 -4.35 -2.74
C ILE A 11 8.31 -4.78 -1.54
N GLU A 12 8.10 -6.00 -1.03
CA GLU A 12 8.82 -6.51 0.13
C GLU A 12 10.33 -6.62 -0.15
N GLU A 13 10.70 -7.14 -1.33
CA GLU A 13 12.10 -7.22 -1.76
C GLU A 13 12.72 -5.83 -1.98
N TYR A 14 11.97 -4.90 -2.59
CA TYR A 14 12.48 -3.58 -2.92
C TYR A 14 12.61 -2.65 -1.72
N ALA A 15 11.73 -2.77 -0.72
CA ALA A 15 11.65 -1.84 0.41
C ALA A 15 12.99 -1.70 1.13
N GLY A 16 13.61 -2.80 1.55
CA GLY A 16 14.81 -2.77 2.40
C GLY A 16 14.60 -1.83 3.60
N GLU A 17 15.50 -0.86 3.79
CA GLU A 17 15.40 0.17 4.85
C GLU A 17 14.64 1.45 4.43
N LYS A 18 14.00 1.46 3.26
CA LYS A 18 13.33 2.66 2.76
C LYS A 18 12.09 2.98 3.60
N MET A 19 11.88 4.28 3.80
CA MET A 19 10.60 4.78 4.30
C MET A 19 9.53 4.64 3.22
N GLY A 20 8.29 4.49 3.66
CA GLY A 20 7.13 4.42 2.79
C GLY A 20 5.89 4.99 3.46
N PHE A 21 4.84 5.05 2.68
CA PHE A 21 3.52 5.46 3.13
C PHE A 21 2.47 4.49 2.58
N TYR A 22 1.37 4.38 3.31
CA TYR A 22 0.25 3.55 2.91
C TYR A 22 -1.07 4.22 3.24
N GLN A 23 -2.11 3.85 2.52
CA GLN A 23 -3.48 4.31 2.75
C GLN A 23 -4.42 3.12 2.59
N GLN A 24 -5.39 3.04 3.49
CA GLN A 24 -6.48 2.07 3.43
C GLN A 24 -7.78 2.86 3.35
N LEU A 25 -8.59 2.61 2.31
CA LEU A 25 -9.91 3.21 2.14
C LEU A 25 -10.97 2.12 2.11
N ASP A 26 -12.13 2.41 2.70
CA ASP A 26 -13.35 1.62 2.54
C ASP A 26 -14.19 2.29 1.45
N ASN A 27 -14.40 1.57 0.34
CA ASN A 27 -15.15 2.00 -0.83
C ASN A 27 -16.31 1.02 -1.05
N ASP A 28 -17.48 1.34 -0.52
CA ASP A 28 -18.73 0.60 -0.71
C ASP A 28 -18.59 -0.91 -0.43
N GLY A 29 -17.91 -1.27 0.67
CA GLY A 29 -17.72 -2.66 1.10
C GLY A 29 -16.50 -3.34 0.49
N LYS A 30 -15.71 -2.63 -0.34
CA LYS A 30 -14.37 -3.03 -0.75
C LYS A 30 -13.32 -2.25 0.00
N ILE A 31 -12.15 -2.85 0.18
CA ILE A 31 -11.00 -2.21 0.81
C ILE A 31 -9.95 -1.94 -0.25
N GLU A 32 -9.68 -0.68 -0.51
CA GLU A 32 -8.57 -0.26 -1.35
C GLU A 32 -7.32 -0.05 -0.48
N ILE A 33 -6.21 -0.68 -0.87
CA ILE A 33 -4.89 -0.42 -0.28
C ILE A 33 -3.97 0.24 -1.31
N LYS A 34 -3.29 1.31 -0.87
CA LYS A 34 -2.18 1.94 -1.59
C LYS A 34 -0.94 1.85 -0.74
N VAL A 35 0.19 1.49 -1.33
CA VAL A 35 1.49 1.49 -0.67
C VAL A 35 2.51 2.09 -1.61
N GLN A 36 3.35 2.99 -1.13
CA GLN A 36 4.53 3.44 -1.85
C GLN A 36 5.76 3.36 -0.96
N THR A 37 6.85 2.89 -1.54
CA THR A 37 8.18 2.92 -0.94
C THR A 37 9.20 3.30 -2.00
N GLY A 38 9.98 4.35 -1.73
CA GLY A 38 10.86 4.95 -2.74
C GLY A 38 10.13 5.27 -4.04
N LYS A 39 10.51 4.58 -5.12
CA LYS A 39 9.94 4.76 -6.48
C LYS A 39 9.03 3.60 -6.91
N VAL A 40 8.61 2.73 -5.99
CA VAL A 40 7.73 1.61 -6.29
C VAL A 40 6.42 1.77 -5.52
N GLY A 41 5.31 1.57 -6.22
CA GLY A 41 3.96 1.68 -5.70
C GLY A 41 3.20 0.37 -5.86
N TYR A 42 2.16 0.20 -5.06
CA TYR A 42 1.24 -0.91 -5.11
C TYR A 42 -0.16 -0.39 -4.85
N LEU A 43 -1.12 -0.85 -5.65
CA LEU A 43 -2.54 -0.49 -5.55
C LEU A 43 -3.36 -1.76 -5.74
N LYS A 44 -4.28 -2.05 -4.82
CA LYS A 44 -5.18 -3.20 -4.94
C LYS A 44 -6.47 -3.01 -4.15
N GLU A 45 -7.57 -3.53 -4.69
CA GLU A 45 -8.84 -3.67 -3.98
C GLU A 45 -9.02 -5.10 -3.44
N PHE A 46 -9.66 -5.20 -2.28
CA PHE A 46 -10.03 -6.45 -1.61
C PHE A 46 -11.52 -6.45 -1.27
N GLU A 47 -12.17 -7.60 -1.40
CA GLU A 47 -13.59 -7.77 -1.06
C GLU A 47 -13.81 -8.04 0.45
N SER A 48 -12.73 -8.23 1.23
CA SER A 48 -12.82 -8.53 2.66
C SER A 48 -11.59 -8.03 3.43
N ASP A 49 -11.82 -7.54 4.64
CA ASP A 49 -10.80 -7.20 5.64
C ASP A 49 -9.99 -8.40 6.14
N SER A 50 -10.52 -9.61 5.97
CA SER A 50 -9.88 -10.87 6.35
C SER A 50 -8.98 -11.48 5.27
N ASP A 51 -8.80 -10.78 4.14
CA ASP A 51 -7.90 -11.24 3.09
C ASP A 51 -6.45 -11.39 3.61
N LYS A 52 -5.83 -12.53 3.30
CA LYS A 52 -4.50 -12.89 3.80
C LYS A 52 -3.42 -11.96 3.25
N LEU A 53 -3.55 -11.53 1.99
CA LEU A 53 -2.61 -10.61 1.37
C LEU A 53 -2.80 -9.21 1.95
N LEU A 54 -4.04 -8.74 2.15
CA LEU A 54 -4.30 -7.47 2.84
C LEU A 54 -3.66 -7.45 4.24
N THR A 55 -3.89 -8.52 5.02
CA THR A 55 -3.30 -8.66 6.36
C THR A 55 -1.77 -8.62 6.29
N ARG A 56 -1.15 -9.35 5.35
CA ARG A 56 0.29 -9.35 5.12
C ARG A 56 0.82 -7.94 4.80
N ILE A 57 0.14 -7.20 3.93
CA ILE A 57 0.50 -5.83 3.54
C ILE A 57 0.48 -4.90 4.76
N LEU A 58 -0.61 -4.92 5.53
CA LEU A 58 -0.76 -4.05 6.70
C LEU A 58 0.30 -4.35 7.77
N ASP A 59 0.57 -5.63 8.03
CA ASP A 59 1.60 -6.03 8.98
C ASP A 59 3.00 -5.66 8.50
N PHE A 60 3.27 -5.74 7.20
CA PHE A 60 4.50 -5.25 6.61
C PHE A 60 4.67 -3.75 6.83
N CYS A 61 3.67 -2.94 6.49
CA CYS A 61 3.71 -1.50 6.64
C CYS A 61 3.91 -1.07 8.10
N ARG A 62 3.23 -1.72 9.05
CA ARG A 62 3.39 -1.48 10.49
C ARG A 62 4.80 -1.81 10.97
N ARG A 63 5.34 -2.97 10.60
CA ARG A 63 6.71 -3.37 10.98
C ARG A 63 7.79 -2.43 10.43
N HIS A 64 7.61 -1.93 9.21
CA HIS A 64 8.53 -0.97 8.59
C HIS A 64 8.26 0.48 9.00
N ARG A 65 7.30 0.74 9.89
CA ARG A 65 6.92 2.08 10.36
C ARG A 65 6.58 3.03 9.20
N TYR A 66 5.89 2.50 8.19
CA TYR A 66 5.37 3.33 7.11
C TYR A 66 4.31 4.28 7.65
N ILE A 67 4.21 5.46 7.05
CA ILE A 67 3.25 6.49 7.47
C ILE A 67 1.88 6.13 6.89
N GLN A 68 0.88 5.98 7.76
CA GLN A 68 -0.50 5.85 7.32
C GLN A 68 -1.05 7.23 6.94
N ILE A 69 -1.56 7.35 5.72
CA ILE A 69 -2.30 8.52 5.26
C ILE A 69 -3.78 8.28 5.55
N CYS A 70 -4.38 9.20 6.30
CA CYS A 70 -5.77 9.07 6.78
C CYS A 70 -6.75 9.90 5.94
N GLU A 71 -6.29 10.96 5.27
CA GLU A 71 -7.08 11.66 4.25
C GLU A 71 -7.34 10.74 3.05
N ASN A 72 -8.43 10.94 2.31
CA ASN A 72 -8.61 10.29 1.02
C ASN A 72 -7.79 11.06 -0.04
N VAL A 73 -6.84 10.38 -0.67
CA VAL A 73 -5.87 10.97 -1.60
C VAL A 73 -5.98 10.24 -2.94
N HIS A 74 -6.10 11.02 -4.01
CA HIS A 74 -6.18 10.50 -5.36
C HIS A 74 -4.84 9.88 -5.80
N ASP A 75 -4.89 8.90 -6.70
CA ASP A 75 -3.73 8.07 -7.04
C ASP A 75 -2.54 8.87 -7.58
N ASP A 76 -2.80 9.88 -8.41
CA ASP A 76 -1.78 10.78 -8.96
C ASP A 76 -1.09 11.64 -7.88
N GLN A 77 -1.77 11.88 -6.77
CA GLN A 77 -1.24 12.62 -5.64
C GLN A 77 -0.50 11.72 -4.68
N PHE A 78 -0.95 10.48 -4.53
CA PHE A 78 -0.30 9.46 -3.73
C PHE A 78 1.01 9.00 -4.41
N PHE A 79 0.97 8.66 -5.70
CA PHE A 79 2.09 8.11 -6.46
C PHE A 79 2.91 9.16 -7.23
N LYS A 80 3.67 10.00 -6.51
CA LYS A 80 4.53 11.06 -7.12
C LYS A 80 5.97 10.64 -7.38
#